data_AF-A0A5B7BKQ5-F1
#
_entry.id   AF-A0A5B7BKQ5-F1
#
_cell.length_a   1.000
_cell.length_b   1.000
_cell.length_c   1.000
_cell.angle_alpha   90.00
_cell.angle_beta   90.00
_cell.angle_gamma   90.00
#
_symmetry.space_group_name_H-M   'P 1'
#
loop_
_entity.id
_entity.type
_entity.pdbx_description
1 polymer ?
#
loop_
_entity_poly.entity_id
_entity_poly.type
_entity_poly.pdbx_seq_one_letter_code
_entity_poly.pdbx_strand_id
1 'polypeptide(L)'
;VTYSQLANWAHCTSSSQNFTVSPFTAGAQVFSFDNNPCDYFTRGKVKATTLSLSVLVAIEMFNSLNALSEDTSLLTMPPWVNPWLLLAMTVSFGLHFLILYVPFLAHVFGIVPLSFNEWILVLAIAFPVILIDEILKFVGRSTGGFQAFNKKKSTKAKLE
;
A
#
# COMPACT_ATOMS: atom_id res chain seq x y z
N VAL A 1 -3.63 -31.77 6.37
CA VAL A 1 -4.01 -31.19 5.07
C VAL A 1 -3.24 -31.92 3.98
N THR A 2 -3.89 -32.55 3.01
CA THR A 2 -3.25 -33.30 1.91
C THR A 2 -2.94 -32.41 0.71
N TYR A 3 -1.93 -32.77 -0.11
CA TYR A 3 -1.57 -32.01 -1.33
C TYR A 3 -2.77 -31.77 -2.26
N SER A 4 -3.67 -32.74 -2.38
CA SER A 4 -4.90 -32.61 -3.18
C SER A 4 -5.85 -31.53 -2.65
N GLN A 5 -5.90 -31.29 -1.34
CA GLN A 5 -6.67 -30.21 -0.72
C GLN A 5 -6.03 -28.84 -0.99
N LEU A 6 -4.69 -28.77 -0.99
CA LEU A 6 -3.94 -27.55 -1.31
C LEU A 6 -3.99 -27.20 -2.81
N ALA A 7 -3.98 -28.21 -3.69
CA ALA A 7 -4.02 -27.99 -5.15
C ALA A 7 -5.42 -27.61 -5.66
N ASN A 8 -6.48 -28.10 -5.01
CA ASN A 8 -7.88 -27.87 -5.41
C ASN A 8 -8.62 -26.87 -4.52
N TRP A 9 -7.91 -26.02 -3.77
CA TRP A 9 -8.49 -25.08 -2.82
C TRP A 9 -9.49 -24.07 -3.45
N ALA A 10 -9.35 -23.81 -4.75
CA ALA A 10 -10.25 -22.94 -5.51
C ALA A 10 -11.46 -23.68 -6.11
N HIS A 11 -11.42 -25.01 -6.17
CA HIS A 11 -12.55 -25.83 -6.61
C HIS A 11 -13.47 -26.06 -5.42
N CYS A 12 -14.63 -25.41 -5.47
CA CYS A 12 -15.67 -25.59 -4.48
C CYS A 12 -16.24 -27.02 -4.60
N THR A 13 -15.69 -27.93 -3.81
CA THR A 13 -16.21 -29.30 -3.69
C THR A 13 -17.44 -29.26 -2.79
N SER A 14 -18.46 -30.03 -3.13
CA SER A 14 -19.74 -30.17 -2.40
C SER A 14 -19.61 -30.63 -0.93
N SER A 15 -18.37 -30.76 -0.42
CA SER A 15 -18.01 -31.09 0.97
C SER A 15 -18.11 -29.88 1.92
N SER A 16 -18.13 -28.64 1.39
CA SER A 16 -18.28 -27.42 2.20
C SER A 16 -19.75 -27.05 2.47
N GLN A 17 -20.56 -28.01 2.93
CA GLN A 17 -22.01 -27.85 3.15
C GLN A 17 -22.37 -26.79 4.23
N ASN A 18 -21.37 -26.20 4.89
CA ASN A 18 -21.56 -25.20 5.95
C ASN A 18 -20.61 -24.00 5.82
N PHE A 19 -20.21 -23.63 4.60
CA PHE A 19 -19.44 -22.41 4.36
C PHE A 19 -20.40 -21.22 4.23
N THR A 20 -20.52 -20.44 5.30
CA THR A 20 -21.31 -19.21 5.33
C THR A 20 -20.37 -18.02 5.34
N VAL A 21 -20.58 -17.06 4.44
CA VAL A 21 -19.76 -15.85 4.34
C VAL A 21 -20.68 -14.66 4.58
N SER A 22 -20.24 -13.73 5.42
CA SER A 22 -20.97 -12.48 5.60
C SER A 22 -20.95 -11.66 4.31
N PRO A 23 -22.09 -11.08 3.90
CA PRO A 23 -22.12 -10.18 2.76
C PRO A 23 -21.23 -8.97 3.04
N PHE A 24 -20.55 -8.48 2.01
CA PHE A 24 -19.73 -7.29 2.12
C PHE A 24 -20.08 -6.28 1.03
N THR A 25 -19.90 -5.01 1.35
CA THR A 25 -20.10 -3.90 0.41
C THR A 25 -18.76 -3.51 -0.21
N ALA A 26 -18.71 -3.27 -1.52
CA ALA A 26 -17.56 -2.73 -2.22
C ALA A 26 -18.04 -1.56 -3.10
N GLY A 27 -17.71 -0.33 -2.70
CA GLY A 27 -18.28 0.86 -3.33
C GLY A 27 -19.81 0.87 -3.23
N ALA A 28 -20.48 0.91 -4.39
CA ALA A 28 -21.95 0.91 -4.49
C ALA A 28 -22.59 -0.49 -4.64
N GLN A 29 -21.80 -1.56 -4.73
CA GLN A 29 -22.32 -2.92 -4.93
C GLN A 29 -22.19 -3.76 -3.65
N VAL A 30 -23.26 -4.47 -3.30
CA VAL A 30 -23.31 -5.42 -2.19
C VAL A 30 -23.13 -6.83 -2.76
N PHE A 31 -22.11 -7.53 -2.27
CA PHE A 31 -21.85 -8.91 -2.62
C PHE A 31 -22.43 -9.82 -1.54
N SER A 32 -23.56 -10.44 -1.84
CA SER A 32 -24.19 -11.46 -0.99
C SER A 32 -23.92 -12.85 -1.56
N PHE A 33 -23.55 -13.80 -0.69
CA PHE A 33 -23.16 -15.15 -1.06
C PHE A 33 -24.17 -16.22 -0.60
N ASP A 34 -25.40 -15.81 -0.28
CA ASP A 34 -26.44 -16.67 0.30
C ASP A 34 -26.91 -17.77 -0.66
N ASN A 35 -26.98 -17.48 -1.96
CA ASN A 35 -27.43 -18.44 -2.97
C ASN A 35 -26.32 -19.40 -3.44
N ASN A 36 -25.07 -18.93 -3.47
CA ASN A 36 -23.92 -19.73 -3.86
C ASN A 36 -22.65 -19.27 -3.12
N PRO A 37 -22.26 -19.93 -2.01
CA PRO A 37 -21.08 -19.58 -1.23
C PRO A 37 -19.76 -19.64 -2.02
N CYS A 38 -19.73 -20.40 -3.11
CA CYS A 38 -18.54 -20.60 -3.94
C CYS A 38 -18.16 -19.35 -4.75
N ASP A 39 -19.10 -18.42 -4.97
CA ASP A 39 -18.84 -17.16 -5.68
C ASP A 39 -17.88 -16.25 -4.91
N TYR A 40 -17.66 -16.49 -3.62
CA TYR A 40 -16.65 -15.80 -2.82
C TYR A 40 -15.24 -16.01 -3.40
N PHE A 41 -14.93 -17.20 -3.92
CA PHE A 41 -13.59 -17.51 -4.44
C PHE A 41 -13.32 -16.96 -5.84
N THR A 42 -14.35 -16.48 -6.54
CA THR A 42 -14.24 -15.87 -7.87
C THR A 42 -14.48 -14.36 -7.78
N ARG A 43 -15.69 -13.96 -7.40
CA ARG A 43 -16.09 -12.54 -7.29
C ARG A 43 -15.57 -11.87 -6.03
N GLY A 44 -15.50 -12.60 -4.92
CA GLY A 44 -15.06 -12.05 -3.63
C GLY A 44 -13.61 -11.57 -3.62
N LYS A 45 -12.74 -12.20 -4.42
CA LYS A 45 -11.31 -11.86 -4.51
C LYS A 45 -11.03 -10.50 -5.15
N VAL A 46 -11.90 -10.02 -6.03
CA VAL A 46 -11.72 -8.75 -6.77
C VAL A 46 -11.60 -7.55 -5.83
N LYS A 47 -12.35 -7.55 -4.71
CA LYS A 47 -12.23 -6.49 -3.71
C LYS A 47 -10.86 -6.54 -3.02
N ALA A 48 -10.41 -7.73 -2.63
CA ALA A 48 -9.11 -7.91 -1.97
C ALA A 48 -7.94 -7.52 -2.88
N THR A 49 -7.99 -7.87 -4.17
CA THR A 49 -6.97 -7.44 -5.14
C THR A 49 -6.95 -5.94 -5.33
N THR A 50 -8.13 -5.29 -5.39
CA THR A 50 -8.22 -3.83 -5.52
C THR A 50 -7.65 -3.12 -4.29
N LEU A 51 -7.96 -3.61 -3.09
CA LEU A 51 -7.40 -3.10 -1.84
C LEU A 51 -5.88 -3.26 -1.82
N SER A 52 -5.37 -4.44 -2.17
CA SER A 52 -3.93 -4.72 -2.25
C SER A 52 -3.22 -3.79 -3.23
N LEU A 53 -3.78 -3.60 -4.43
CA LEU A 53 -3.23 -2.71 -5.44
C LEU A 53 -3.21 -1.25 -4.94
N SER A 54 -4.30 -0.80 -4.31
CA SER A 54 -4.41 0.57 -3.79
C SER A 54 -3.42 0.84 -2.65
N VAL A 55 -3.22 -0.13 -1.75
CA VAL A 55 -2.19 -0.05 -0.69
C VAL A 55 -0.80 0.02 -1.29
N LEU A 56 -0.50 -0.81 -2.29
CA LEU A 56 0.80 -0.78 -2.95
C LEU A 56 1.07 0.58 -3.59
N VAL A 57 0.12 1.12 -4.37
CA VAL A 57 0.26 2.44 -4.99
C VAL A 57 0.44 3.52 -3.92
N ALA A 58 -0.34 3.50 -2.83
CA ALA A 58 -0.18 4.45 -1.74
C ALA A 58 1.21 4.37 -1.08
N ILE A 59 1.73 3.17 -0.84
CA ILE A 59 3.06 2.95 -0.28
C ILE A 59 4.14 3.51 -1.21
N GLU A 60 4.06 3.26 -2.53
CA GLU A 60 5.04 3.79 -3.49
C GLU A 60 5.05 5.33 -3.50
N MET A 61 3.87 5.95 -3.42
CA MET A 61 3.79 7.41 -3.34
C MET A 61 4.37 7.94 -2.03
N PHE A 62 4.13 7.27 -0.90
CA PHE A 62 4.76 7.61 0.37
C PHE A 62 6.28 7.39 0.36
N ASN A 63 6.75 6.32 -0.27
CA ASN A 63 8.16 6.06 -0.48
C ASN A 63 8.82 7.16 -1.31
N SER A 64 8.15 7.67 -2.35
CA SER A 64 8.66 8.79 -3.15
C SER A 64 8.81 10.09 -2.33
N LEU A 65 7.90 10.34 -1.38
CA LEU A 65 8.02 11.45 -0.43
C LEU A 65 9.14 11.19 0.59
N ASN A 66 9.34 9.95 0.99
CA ASN A 66 10.43 9.56 1.88
C ASN A 66 11.79 9.72 1.21
N ALA A 67 11.92 9.41 -0.08
CA ALA A 67 13.13 9.70 -0.86
C ALA A 67 13.40 11.21 -0.97
N LEU A 68 12.37 12.04 -1.16
CA LEU A 68 12.52 13.50 -1.15
C LEU A 68 12.99 14.04 0.22
N SER A 69 12.51 13.45 1.32
CA SER A 69 12.90 13.85 2.67
C SER A 69 14.19 13.19 3.18
N GLU A 70 14.94 12.48 2.32
CA GLU A 70 16.29 12.02 2.64
C GLU A 70 17.25 13.21 2.78
N ASP A 71 17.10 14.23 1.93
CA ASP A 71 17.93 15.42 1.94
C ASP A 71 17.68 16.33 3.17
N THR A 72 16.48 16.31 3.77
CA THR A 72 16.13 16.96 5.06
C THR A 72 14.80 16.42 5.59
N SER A 73 14.61 16.37 6.93
CA SER A 73 13.37 15.84 7.57
C SER A 73 12.09 16.44 6.94
N LEU A 74 11.07 15.61 6.81
CA LEU A 74 9.73 15.95 6.28
C LEU A 74 9.08 17.11 7.07
N LEU A 75 9.49 17.33 8.32
CA LEU A 75 9.03 18.43 9.17
C LEU A 75 9.69 19.79 8.87
N THR A 76 10.84 19.80 8.18
CA THR A 76 11.62 21.03 7.95
C THR A 76 11.60 21.47 6.48
N MET A 77 11.38 20.55 5.54
CA MET A 77 11.16 20.89 4.13
C MET A 77 9.73 20.52 3.70
N PRO A 78 8.89 21.51 3.33
CA PRO A 78 7.58 21.22 2.78
C PRO A 78 7.72 20.52 1.42
N PRO A 79 6.78 19.63 1.04
CA PRO A 79 6.87 18.84 -0.19
C PRO A 79 6.85 19.68 -1.49
N TRP A 80 6.58 20.98 -1.39
CA TRP A 80 6.53 21.96 -2.48
C TRP A 80 7.90 22.36 -3.05
N VAL A 81 9.01 21.89 -2.46
CA VAL A 81 10.37 22.17 -2.95
C VAL A 81 10.62 21.54 -4.32
N ASN A 82 9.98 20.41 -4.63
CA ASN A 82 10.06 19.78 -5.95
C ASN A 82 8.66 19.66 -6.61
N PRO A 83 8.24 20.68 -7.38
CA PRO A 83 6.93 20.67 -8.03
C PRO A 83 6.80 19.58 -9.10
N TRP A 84 7.91 19.14 -9.70
CA TRP A 84 7.88 18.05 -10.69
C TRP A 84 7.58 16.69 -10.06
N LEU A 85 8.10 16.43 -8.85
CA LEU A 85 7.76 15.22 -8.10
C LEU A 85 6.28 15.24 -7.68
N LEU A 86 5.80 16.38 -7.16
CA LEU A 86 4.38 16.53 -6.82
C LEU A 86 3.46 16.35 -8.03
N LEU A 87 3.86 16.83 -9.20
CA LEU A 87 3.14 16.60 -10.44
C LEU A 87 3.10 15.11 -10.78
N ALA A 88 4.23 14.41 -10.71
CA ALA A 88 4.29 12.96 -10.97
C ALA A 88 3.40 12.16 -10.01
N MET A 89 3.41 12.50 -8.72
CA MET A 89 2.52 11.89 -7.73
C MET A 89 1.04 12.18 -8.02
N THR A 90 0.71 13.42 -8.38
CA THR A 90 -0.67 13.82 -8.70
C THR A 90 -1.17 13.08 -9.93
N VAL A 91 -0.35 12.94 -10.96
CA VAL A 91 -0.67 12.16 -12.17
C VAL A 91 -0.83 10.68 -11.83
N SER A 92 0.02 10.11 -10.98
CA SER A 92 -0.07 8.73 -10.52
C SER A 92 -1.38 8.44 -9.78
N PHE A 93 -1.72 9.25 -8.77
CA PHE A 93 -3.01 9.14 -8.08
C PHE A 93 -4.20 9.40 -9.02
N GLY A 94 -4.09 10.38 -9.92
CA GLY A 94 -5.11 10.67 -10.92
C GLY A 94 -5.38 9.48 -11.83
N LEU A 95 -4.33 8.79 -12.28
CA LEU A 95 -4.45 7.57 -13.06
C LEU A 95 -5.05 6.43 -12.23
N HIS A 96 -4.67 6.29 -10.96
CA HIS A 96 -5.27 5.29 -10.06
C HIS A 96 -6.77 5.51 -9.84
N PHE A 97 -7.20 6.78 -9.71
CA PHE A 97 -8.62 7.12 -9.66
C PHE A 97 -9.32 6.88 -11.01
N LEU A 98 -8.64 7.16 -12.12
CA LEU A 98 -9.16 6.91 -13.46
C LEU A 98 -9.43 5.41 -13.69
N ILE A 99 -8.51 4.52 -13.31
CA ILE A 99 -8.74 3.07 -13.45
C ILE A 99 -9.89 2.56 -12.56
N LEU A 100 -10.08 3.15 -11.37
CA LEU A 100 -11.11 2.72 -10.42
C LEU A 100 -12.51 3.22 -10.77
N TYR A 101 -12.63 4.47 -11.24
CA TYR A 101 -13.92 5.11 -11.48
C TYR A 101 -14.38 5.05 -12.93
N VAL A 102 -13.49 4.78 -13.90
CA VAL A 102 -13.89 4.56 -15.30
C VAL A 102 -14.30 3.08 -15.47
N PRO A 103 -15.58 2.80 -15.75
CA PRO A 103 -16.11 1.42 -15.76
C PRO A 103 -15.45 0.53 -16.81
N PHE A 104 -15.02 1.10 -17.94
CA PHE A 104 -14.28 0.36 -18.98
C PHE A 104 -12.95 -0.17 -18.44
N LEU A 105 -12.18 0.66 -17.74
CA LEU A 105 -10.89 0.26 -17.19
C LEU A 105 -11.08 -0.68 -15.99
N ALA A 106 -12.06 -0.40 -15.13
CA ALA A 106 -12.39 -1.26 -14.00
C ALA A 106 -12.73 -2.70 -14.43
N HIS A 107 -13.45 -2.85 -15.56
CA HIS A 107 -13.75 -4.17 -16.12
C HIS A 107 -12.52 -4.87 -16.72
N VAL A 108 -11.64 -4.14 -17.42
CA VAL A 108 -10.41 -4.69 -18.01
C VAL A 108 -9.42 -5.16 -16.93
N PHE A 109 -9.25 -4.38 -15.86
CA PHE A 109 -8.37 -4.73 -14.74
C PHE A 109 -9.02 -5.63 -13.71
N GLY A 110 -10.33 -5.89 -13.82
CA GLY A 110 -11.08 -6.70 -12.86
C GLY A 110 -11.01 -6.13 -11.44
N ILE A 111 -11.25 -4.82 -11.30
CA ILE A 111 -11.21 -4.07 -10.04
C ILE A 111 -12.55 -3.40 -9.76
N VAL A 112 -12.81 -3.06 -8.50
CA VAL A 112 -14.09 -2.47 -8.05
C VAL A 112 -13.83 -1.12 -7.37
N PRO A 113 -14.68 -0.10 -7.59
CA PRO A 113 -14.52 1.20 -6.95
C PRO A 113 -14.54 1.08 -5.41
N LEU A 114 -13.57 1.74 -4.77
CA LEU A 114 -13.46 1.79 -3.31
C LEU A 114 -14.40 2.84 -2.70
N SER A 115 -14.98 2.49 -1.56
CA SER A 115 -15.69 3.41 -0.67
C SER A 115 -14.72 4.23 0.20
N PHE A 116 -15.21 5.32 0.80
CA PHE A 116 -14.40 6.18 1.67
C PHE A 116 -13.82 5.43 2.89
N ASN A 117 -14.59 4.51 3.48
CA ASN A 117 -14.14 3.71 4.61
C ASN A 117 -12.96 2.79 4.23
N GLU A 118 -12.99 2.23 3.02
CA GLU A 118 -11.91 1.40 2.50
C GLU A 118 -10.67 2.23 2.19
N TRP A 119 -10.83 3.45 1.71
CA TRP A 119 -9.73 4.40 1.52
C TRP A 119 -9.02 4.75 2.83
N ILE A 120 -9.77 4.95 3.93
CA ILE A 120 -9.18 5.16 5.26
C ILE A 120 -8.36 3.93 5.66
N LEU A 121 -8.86 2.71 5.41
CA LEU A 121 -8.14 1.47 5.69
C LEU A 121 -6.86 1.35 4.86
N VAL A 122 -6.90 1.69 3.57
CA VAL A 122 -5.72 1.73 2.69
C VAL A 122 -4.66 2.69 3.26
N LEU A 123 -5.07 3.90 3.64
CA LEU A 123 -4.17 4.89 4.23
C LEU A 123 -3.62 4.44 5.59
N ALA A 124 -4.44 3.83 6.44
CA ALA A 124 -4.02 3.33 7.75
C ALA A 124 -2.97 2.21 7.64
N ILE A 125 -3.07 1.35 6.62
CA ILE A 125 -2.08 0.28 6.36
C ILE A 125 -0.79 0.83 5.74
N ALA A 126 -0.89 1.87 4.93
CA ALA A 126 0.26 2.49 4.26
C ALA A 126 1.04 3.47 5.18
N PHE A 127 0.39 4.06 6.18
CA PHE A 127 0.98 5.02 7.12
C PHE A 127 2.22 4.52 7.89
N PRO A 128 2.29 3.27 8.40
CA PRO A 128 3.46 2.73 9.08
C PRO A 128 4.75 2.80 8.27
N VAL A 129 4.70 2.78 6.93
CA VAL A 129 5.90 2.89 6.08
C VAL A 129 6.61 4.23 6.33
N ILE A 130 5.86 5.33 6.36
CA ILE A 130 6.39 6.67 6.68
C ILE A 130 7.02 6.70 8.07
N LEU A 131 6.34 6.09 9.05
CA LEU A 131 6.83 6.04 10.43
C LEU A 131 8.15 5.28 10.54
N ILE A 132 8.25 4.13 9.88
CA ILE A 132 9.48 3.32 9.86
C ILE A 132 10.62 4.12 9.22
N ASP A 133 10.38 4.77 8.08
CA ASP A 133 11.40 5.56 7.38
C ASP A 133 11.89 6.75 8.20
N GLU A 134 11.01 7.49 8.88
CA GLU A 134 11.43 8.62 9.73
C GLU A 134 12.19 8.14 10.97
N ILE A 135 11.82 6.99 11.55
CA ILE A 135 12.59 6.37 12.66
C ILE A 135 14.00 5.98 12.19
N LEU A 136 14.13 5.35 11.01
CA LEU A 136 15.42 4.98 10.45
C LEU A 136 16.30 6.22 10.20
N LYS A 137 15.73 7.30 9.68
CA LYS A 137 16.43 8.59 9.51
C LYS A 137 16.84 9.19 10.85
N PHE A 138 15.99 9.14 11.87
CA PHE A 138 16.28 9.64 13.20
C PHE A 138 17.45 8.88 13.86
N VAL A 139 17.45 7.55 13.76
CA VAL A 139 18.56 6.70 14.24
C VAL A 139 19.83 6.99 13.44
N GLY A 140 19.75 7.06 12.10
CA GLY A 140 20.88 7.39 11.23
C GLY A 140 21.54 8.73 11.55
N ARG A 141 20.76 9.76 11.87
CA ARG A 141 21.29 11.07 12.34
C ARG A 141 21.94 10.98 13.72
N SER A 142 21.30 10.25 14.64
CA SER A 142 21.79 10.08 16.02
C SER A 142 23.11 9.29 16.07
N THR A 143 23.27 8.28 15.21
CA THR A 143 24.50 7.47 15.12
C THR A 143 25.54 8.08 14.17
N GLY A 144 25.12 8.80 13.13
CA GLY A 144 25.99 9.53 12.19
C GLY A 144 26.73 10.71 12.84
N GLY A 145 26.15 11.32 13.87
CA GLY A 145 26.86 12.30 14.73
C GLY A 145 28.09 11.70 15.41
N PHE A 146 28.07 10.41 15.74
CA PHE A 146 29.23 9.69 16.28
C PHE A 146 30.33 9.48 15.23
N GLN A 147 29.96 9.19 13.97
CA GLN A 147 30.93 9.07 12.88
C GLN A 147 31.56 10.40 12.47
N ALA A 148 30.82 11.51 12.50
CA ALA A 148 31.38 12.84 12.23
C ALA A 148 32.41 13.26 13.30
N PHE A 149 32.18 12.89 14.56
CA PHE A 149 33.15 13.10 15.65
C PHE A 149 34.38 12.21 15.49
N ASN A 150 34.19 10.93 15.12
CA ASN A 150 35.30 9.99 14.94
C ASN A 150 36.15 10.31 13.69
N LYS A 151 35.52 10.79 12.61
CA LYS A 151 36.22 11.25 11.39
C LYS A 151 37.04 12.52 11.66
N LYS A 152 36.50 13.48 12.44
CA LYS A 152 37.27 14.66 12.91
C LYS A 152 38.45 14.27 13.80
N LYS A 153 38.29 13.28 14.68
CA LYS A 153 39.37 12.78 15.56
C LYS A 153 40.48 12.09 14.77
N SER A 154 40.14 11.33 13.72
CA SER A 154 41.11 10.66 12.84
C SER A 154 41.86 11.63 11.91
N THR A 155 41.21 12.68 11.40
CA THR A 155 41.91 13.68 10.56
C THR A 155 42.85 14.56 11.39
N LYS A 156 42.50 14.93 12.64
CA LYS A 156 43.42 15.68 13.52
C LYS A 156 44.65 14.87 13.91
N ALA A 157 44.51 13.58 14.20
CA ALA A 157 45.63 12.69 14.55
C ALA A 157 46.60 12.38 13.39
N LYS A 158 46.25 12.77 12.16
CA LYS A 158 47.10 12.59 10.96
C LYS A 158 47.84 13.88 10.56
N LEU A 159 47.58 14.98 11.26
CA LEU A 159 48.12 16.32 11.02
C LEU A 159 49.07 16.79 12.13
N GLU A 160 49.32 15.96 13.15
CA GLU A 160 50.36 16.13 14.18
C GLU A 160 51.47 15.10 14.00
#